data_AF-A0A957PTF3-F1
#
_entry.id   AF-A0A957PTF3-F1
#
_cell.length_a   1.000
_cell.length_b   1.000
_cell.length_c   1.000
_cell.angle_alpha   90.00
_cell.angle_beta   90.00
_cell.angle_gamma   90.00
#
_symmetry.space_group_name_H-M   'P 1'
#
loop_
_entity.id
_entity.type
_entity.pdbx_description
1 polymer ?
#
loop_
_entity_poly.entity_id
_entity_poly.type
_entity_poly.pdbx_seq_one_letter_code
_entity_poly.pdbx_strand_id
1 'polypeptide(L)'
;VISIADEMAERHARLFRGLETGSAKVASSFAEIADAVAHTKANARTITNYFAQGDYSLFEQLLNGEAPASVRVASFVEKVNALDTRLALELATGLLHNISPNEHWLWTRWLWDPTVGTGILPLLAGSTHNLTAENLADGYVRVGAVSAMSVKFGEGTGLFVEELTRDEKRAPFANSAFLACSYSVYLYGTTSWRLSREFNGLMPTLPNMARRLLGLKKANHS
;
A
#
# COMPACT_ATOMS: atom_id res chain seq x y z
N VAL A 1 -4.89 3.56 -15.01
CA VAL A 1 -4.78 2.31 -14.23
C VAL A 1 -3.67 1.43 -14.79
N ILE A 2 -3.71 1.02 -16.07
CA ILE A 2 -2.70 0.15 -16.71
C ILE A 2 -1.25 0.60 -16.44
N SER A 3 -0.87 1.82 -16.83
CA SER A 3 0.50 2.31 -16.62
C SER A 3 0.96 2.30 -15.15
N ILE A 4 0.05 2.45 -14.18
CA ILE A 4 0.41 2.34 -12.76
C ILE A 4 0.61 0.88 -12.37
N ALA A 5 -0.24 -0.04 -12.87
CA ALA A 5 -0.06 -1.47 -12.66
C ALA A 5 1.24 -1.99 -13.31
N ASP A 6 1.61 -1.47 -14.48
CA ASP A 6 2.92 -1.72 -15.12
C ASP A 6 4.07 -1.31 -14.19
N GLU A 7 4.06 -0.07 -13.70
CA GLU A 7 5.12 0.42 -12.80
C GLU A 7 5.21 -0.40 -11.50
N MET A 8 4.07 -0.86 -10.96
CA MET A 8 4.05 -1.77 -9.81
C MET A 8 4.63 -3.14 -10.16
N ALA A 9 4.27 -3.70 -11.33
CA ALA A 9 4.78 -4.98 -11.80
C ALA A 9 6.29 -4.94 -12.08
N GLU A 10 6.79 -3.85 -12.69
CA GLU A 10 8.20 -3.58 -12.90
C GLU A 10 8.96 -3.47 -11.58
N ARG A 11 8.41 -2.71 -10.61
CA ARG A 11 8.98 -2.60 -9.27
C ARG A 11 9.02 -3.96 -8.58
N HIS A 12 7.95 -4.73 -8.65
CA HIS A 12 7.90 -6.09 -8.11
C HIS A 12 9.00 -6.95 -8.73
N ALA A 13 9.10 -7.02 -10.07
CA ALA A 13 10.09 -7.81 -10.76
C ALA A 13 11.54 -7.41 -10.42
N ARG A 14 11.79 -6.11 -10.19
CA ARG A 14 13.13 -5.56 -9.90
C ARG A 14 13.54 -5.70 -8.44
N LEU A 15 12.63 -5.46 -7.50
CA LEU A 15 12.96 -5.25 -6.08
C LEU A 15 12.43 -6.35 -5.15
N PHE A 16 11.30 -6.97 -5.49
CA PHE A 16 10.59 -7.87 -4.57
C PHE A 16 10.59 -9.33 -5.04
N ARG A 17 10.65 -9.56 -6.35
CA ARG A 17 10.73 -10.90 -6.93
C ARG A 17 12.04 -11.54 -6.54
N GLY A 18 11.96 -12.68 -5.86
CA GLY A 18 13.15 -13.39 -5.40
C GLY A 18 13.95 -12.61 -4.35
N LEU A 19 13.31 -11.65 -3.65
CA LEU A 19 13.85 -11.11 -2.41
C LEU A 19 13.88 -12.26 -1.39
N GLU A 20 14.97 -13.04 -1.45
CA GLU A 20 15.25 -14.08 -0.48
C GLU A 20 15.28 -13.41 0.89
N THR A 21 14.51 -13.97 1.81
CA THR A 21 14.21 -13.41 3.13
C THR A 21 15.41 -13.35 4.07
N GLY A 22 16.57 -13.82 3.61
CA GLY A 22 17.84 -13.68 4.30
C GLY A 22 18.13 -12.22 4.66
N SER A 23 18.32 -11.98 5.95
CA SER A 23 18.59 -10.66 6.56
C SER A 23 19.61 -9.81 5.79
N ALA A 24 20.65 -10.43 5.21
CA ALA A 24 21.69 -9.76 4.44
C ALA A 24 21.17 -9.11 3.13
N LYS A 25 20.29 -9.78 2.38
CA LYS A 25 19.74 -9.20 1.13
C LYS A 25 18.74 -8.10 1.44
N VAL A 26 17.84 -8.32 2.40
CA VAL A 26 16.91 -7.29 2.88
C VAL A 26 17.68 -6.04 3.34
N ALA A 27 18.74 -6.21 4.13
CA ALA A 27 19.58 -5.10 4.58
C ALA A 27 20.22 -4.32 3.41
N SER A 28 20.76 -5.02 2.41
CA SER A 28 21.45 -4.39 1.27
C SER A 28 20.53 -3.53 0.39
N SER A 29 19.24 -3.86 0.32
CA SER A 29 18.23 -3.13 -0.47
C SER A 29 17.23 -2.34 0.40
N PHE A 30 17.47 -2.24 1.71
CA PHE A 30 16.43 -1.80 2.65
C PHE A 30 15.96 -0.37 2.40
N ALA A 31 16.86 0.54 2.02
CA ALA A 31 16.47 1.92 1.72
C ALA A 31 15.51 2.01 0.52
N GLU A 32 15.72 1.19 -0.53
CA GLU A 32 14.82 1.14 -1.68
C GLU A 32 13.48 0.49 -1.32
N ILE A 33 13.50 -0.54 -0.46
CA ILE A 33 12.30 -1.19 0.07
C ILE A 33 11.48 -0.18 0.88
N ALA A 34 12.11 0.56 1.79
CA ALA A 34 11.48 1.58 2.60
C ALA A 34 10.84 2.67 1.73
N ASP A 35 11.53 3.13 0.68
CA ASP A 35 10.99 4.06 -0.30
C ASP A 35 9.79 3.49 -1.07
N ALA A 36 9.80 2.19 -1.38
CA ALA A 36 8.73 1.53 -2.13
C ALA A 36 7.44 1.30 -1.33
N VAL A 37 7.55 1.08 -0.01
CA VAL A 37 6.39 0.83 0.87
C VAL A 37 5.86 2.09 1.54
N ALA A 38 6.68 3.13 1.68
CA ALA A 38 6.28 4.37 2.33
C ALA A 38 5.58 5.34 1.36
N HIS A 39 4.54 6.02 1.87
CA HIS A 39 3.85 7.08 1.11
C HIS A 39 4.69 8.36 0.93
N THR A 40 5.66 8.60 1.80
CA THR A 40 6.49 9.82 1.77
C THR A 40 7.96 9.49 2.00
N LYS A 41 8.85 10.32 1.44
CA LYS A 41 10.31 10.23 1.68
C LYS A 41 10.68 10.39 3.16
N ALA A 42 9.92 11.17 3.91
CA ALA A 42 10.13 11.32 5.35
C ALA A 42 9.85 9.99 6.07
N ASN A 43 8.73 9.34 5.74
CA ASN A 43 8.38 8.02 6.28
C ASN A 43 9.41 6.96 5.90
N ALA A 44 9.85 6.94 4.63
CA ALA A 44 10.90 6.04 4.17
C ALA A 44 12.21 6.25 4.95
N ARG A 45 12.64 7.50 5.13
CA ARG A 45 13.84 7.82 5.91
C ARG A 45 13.70 7.40 7.38
N THR A 46 12.53 7.60 7.99
CA THR A 46 12.26 7.15 9.36
C THR A 46 12.39 5.64 9.48
N ILE A 47 11.81 4.88 8.54
CA ILE A 47 11.94 3.41 8.49
C ILE A 47 13.42 3.01 8.31
N THR A 48 14.11 3.59 7.32
CA THR A 48 15.53 3.28 7.05
C THR A 48 16.42 3.55 8.26
N ASN A 49 16.22 4.69 8.94
CA ASN A 49 17.00 5.03 10.13
C ASN A 49 16.73 4.05 11.28
N TYR A 50 15.49 3.61 11.44
CA TYR A 50 15.12 2.65 12.49
C TYR A 50 15.86 1.31 12.31
N PHE A 51 15.95 0.81 11.07
CA PHE A 51 16.64 -0.46 10.78
C PHE A 51 18.12 -0.31 10.41
N ALA A 52 18.71 0.89 10.50
CA ALA A 52 20.12 1.12 10.15
C ALA A 52 21.10 0.28 11.00
N GLN A 53 20.72 -0.04 12.23
CA GLN A 53 21.43 -0.93 13.15
C GLN A 53 20.52 -2.11 13.60
N GLY A 54 19.43 -2.34 12.85
CA GLY A 54 18.28 -3.10 13.32
C GLY A 54 18.41 -4.61 13.22
N ASP A 55 17.54 -5.30 13.94
CA ASP A 55 17.35 -6.73 13.85
C ASP A 55 16.46 -7.09 12.65
N TYR A 56 17.10 -7.55 11.58
CA TYR A 56 16.41 -7.98 10.36
C TYR A 56 15.72 -9.35 10.50
N SER A 57 15.88 -10.06 11.63
CA SER A 57 15.18 -11.34 11.86
C SER A 57 13.65 -11.17 11.98
N LEU A 58 13.20 -9.95 12.33
CA LEU A 58 11.77 -9.60 12.33
C LEU A 58 11.13 -9.74 10.94
N PHE A 59 11.90 -9.48 9.87
CA PHE A 59 11.42 -9.66 8.51
C PHE A 59 11.30 -11.14 8.14
N GLU A 60 12.19 -12.00 8.63
CA GLU A 60 12.09 -13.45 8.40
C GLU A 60 10.77 -13.99 8.98
N GLN A 61 10.45 -13.63 10.23
CA GLN A 61 9.18 -14.04 10.84
C GLN A 61 7.97 -13.43 10.11
N LEU A 62 8.07 -12.16 9.70
CA LEU A 62 7.00 -11.51 8.96
C LEU A 62 6.78 -12.19 7.61
N LEU A 63 7.81 -12.57 6.87
CA LEU A 63 7.70 -13.06 5.49
C LEU A 63 7.43 -14.56 5.43
N ASN A 64 8.08 -15.36 6.28
CA ASN A 64 8.08 -16.82 6.21
C ASN A 64 7.48 -17.52 7.43
N GLY A 65 6.97 -16.79 8.42
CA GLY A 65 6.34 -17.42 9.58
C GLY A 65 5.15 -18.30 9.19
N GLU A 66 4.97 -19.41 9.91
CA GLU A 66 3.87 -20.35 9.66
C GLU A 66 2.50 -19.82 10.11
N ALA A 67 2.48 -18.79 10.95
CA ALA A 67 1.25 -18.17 11.43
C ALA A 67 0.49 -17.46 10.28
N PRO A 68 -0.85 -17.30 10.41
CA PRO A 68 -1.63 -16.52 9.45
C PRO A 68 -1.05 -15.11 9.24
N ALA A 69 -1.17 -14.58 8.02
CA ALA A 69 -0.61 -13.26 7.66
C ALA A 69 -1.07 -12.15 8.62
N SER A 70 -2.34 -12.17 9.05
CA SER A 70 -2.88 -11.24 10.04
C SER A 70 -2.13 -11.26 11.37
N VAL A 71 -1.79 -12.45 11.87
CA VAL A 71 -1.04 -12.64 13.11
C VAL A 71 0.41 -12.20 12.92
N ARG A 72 1.05 -12.57 11.80
CA ARG A 72 2.42 -12.13 11.48
C ARG A 72 2.54 -10.61 11.44
N VAL A 73 1.59 -9.93 10.78
CA VAL A 73 1.54 -8.46 10.72
C VAL A 73 1.36 -7.87 12.11
N ALA A 74 0.42 -8.37 12.92
CA ALA A 74 0.19 -7.89 14.28
C ALA A 74 1.45 -8.04 15.16
N SER A 75 2.06 -9.22 15.16
CA SER A 75 3.30 -9.47 15.91
C SER A 75 4.47 -8.61 15.43
N PHE A 76 4.59 -8.37 14.12
CA PHE A 76 5.62 -7.48 13.59
C PHE A 76 5.42 -6.04 14.10
N VAL A 77 4.20 -5.51 14.01
CA VAL A 77 3.89 -4.15 14.46
C VAL A 77 4.10 -3.99 15.96
N GLU A 78 3.76 -5.00 16.75
CA GLU A 78 4.01 -5.02 18.20
C GLU A 78 5.50 -4.99 18.54
N LYS A 79 6.33 -5.73 17.81
CA LYS A 79 7.79 -5.75 18.01
C LYS A 79 8.48 -4.48 17.53
N VAL A 80 7.95 -3.82 16.50
CA VAL A 80 8.44 -2.56 15.94
C VAL A 80 7.77 -1.35 16.64
N ASN A 81 7.71 -1.39 17.97
CA ASN A 81 6.93 -0.44 18.79
C ASN A 81 7.51 0.98 18.89
N ALA A 82 8.78 1.18 18.52
CA ALA A 82 9.39 2.50 18.50
C ALA A 82 9.10 3.30 17.21
N LEU A 83 8.45 2.68 16.21
CA LEU A 83 7.84 3.40 15.10
C LEU A 83 6.37 3.73 15.41
N ASP A 84 5.85 4.80 14.79
CA ASP A 84 4.39 5.05 14.71
C ASP A 84 3.70 3.77 14.22
N THR A 85 2.71 3.29 14.96
CA THR A 85 2.01 2.01 14.69
C THR A 85 1.48 1.95 13.25
N ARG A 86 0.99 3.07 12.73
CA ARG A 86 0.49 3.14 11.34
C ARG A 86 1.63 3.02 10.32
N LEU A 87 2.81 3.57 10.62
CA LEU A 87 3.99 3.42 9.79
C LEU A 87 4.56 1.99 9.82
N ALA A 88 4.58 1.34 10.99
CA ALA A 88 4.97 -0.07 11.11
C ALA A 88 4.01 -1.00 10.35
N LEU A 89 2.71 -0.72 10.39
CA LEU A 89 1.68 -1.44 9.64
C LEU A 89 1.83 -1.26 8.12
N GLU A 90 2.10 -0.03 7.67
CA GLU A 90 2.38 0.29 6.27
C GLU A 90 3.63 -0.45 5.77
N LEU A 91 4.68 -0.52 6.58
CA LEU A 91 5.89 -1.30 6.27
C LEU A 91 5.57 -2.80 6.16
N ALA A 92 4.89 -3.37 7.15
CA ALA A 92 4.61 -4.80 7.20
C ALA A 92 3.74 -5.28 6.03
N THR A 93 2.61 -4.60 5.81
CA THR A 93 1.66 -4.98 4.76
C THR A 93 2.15 -4.55 3.37
N GLY A 94 2.90 -3.45 3.28
CA GLY A 94 3.56 -3.04 2.05
C GLY A 94 4.58 -4.07 1.58
N LEU A 95 5.41 -4.59 2.48
CA LEU A 95 6.35 -5.68 2.17
C LEU A 95 5.63 -6.92 1.64
N LEU A 96 4.67 -7.44 2.42
CA LEU A 96 3.92 -8.63 2.06
C LEU A 96 3.18 -8.48 0.72
N HIS A 97 2.48 -7.36 0.52
CA HIS A 97 1.74 -7.10 -0.72
C HIS A 97 2.66 -6.92 -1.93
N ASN A 98 3.82 -6.28 -1.79
CA ASN A 98 4.72 -6.12 -2.93
C ASN A 98 5.46 -7.41 -3.30
N ILE A 99 5.61 -8.36 -2.37
CA ILE A 99 6.20 -9.68 -2.61
C ILE A 99 5.17 -10.63 -3.22
N SER A 100 4.01 -10.78 -2.57
CA SER A 100 2.94 -11.70 -2.97
C SER A 100 1.58 -10.98 -3.01
N PRO A 101 1.35 -10.12 -4.02
CA PRO A 101 0.16 -9.27 -4.10
C PRO A 101 -1.18 -10.02 -4.15
N ASN A 102 -1.18 -11.26 -4.64
CA ASN A 102 -2.36 -12.12 -4.70
C ASN A 102 -2.70 -12.77 -3.35
N GLU A 103 -1.73 -12.85 -2.44
CA GLU A 103 -1.87 -13.54 -1.15
C GLU A 103 -2.05 -12.57 0.02
N HIS A 104 -1.60 -11.33 -0.17
CA HIS A 104 -1.48 -10.36 0.90
C HIS A 104 -2.09 -9.01 0.52
N TRP A 105 -2.93 -8.50 1.41
CA TRP A 105 -3.59 -7.21 1.28
C TRP A 105 -2.64 -6.08 1.67
N LEU A 106 -2.71 -4.99 0.92
CA LEU A 106 -2.09 -3.74 1.28
C LEU A 106 -2.93 -3.02 2.34
N TRP A 107 -2.30 -2.54 3.42
CA TRP A 107 -2.97 -1.66 4.38
C TRP A 107 -2.13 -0.41 4.63
N THR A 108 -2.57 0.69 4.02
CA THR A 108 -2.04 2.02 4.23
C THR A 108 -3.12 2.96 4.76
N ARG A 109 -2.73 4.09 5.35
CA ARG A 109 -3.68 5.10 5.85
C ARG A 109 -4.62 5.65 4.78
N TRP A 110 -4.20 5.67 3.52
CA TRP A 110 -5.06 6.13 2.42
C TRP A 110 -6.12 5.10 2.02
N LEU A 111 -5.88 3.81 2.31
CA LEU A 111 -6.90 2.76 2.22
C LEU A 111 -7.83 2.81 3.43
N TRP A 112 -7.25 2.76 4.62
CA TRP A 112 -7.97 2.81 5.89
C TRP A 112 -7.06 3.30 7.02
N ASP A 113 -7.39 4.44 7.63
CA ASP A 113 -6.78 4.89 8.89
C ASP A 113 -7.81 4.69 10.02
N PRO A 114 -7.62 3.66 10.88
CA PRO A 114 -8.54 3.37 11.98
C PRO A 114 -8.54 4.43 13.09
N THR A 115 -7.51 5.27 13.17
CA THR A 115 -7.41 6.33 14.20
C THR A 115 -8.36 7.48 13.92
N VAL A 116 -8.53 7.83 12.64
CA VAL A 116 -9.38 8.97 12.22
C VAL A 116 -10.61 8.55 11.43
N GLY A 117 -10.76 7.26 11.10
CA GLY A 117 -11.92 6.74 10.38
C GLY A 117 -11.96 7.16 8.91
N THR A 118 -10.81 7.34 8.25
CA THR A 118 -10.73 7.84 6.87
C THR A 118 -10.03 6.88 5.92
N GLY A 119 -10.07 7.16 4.62
CA GLY A 119 -9.48 6.34 3.56
C GLY A 119 -10.50 6.02 2.47
N ILE A 120 -10.06 5.36 1.39
CA ILE A 120 -10.96 4.99 0.29
C ILE A 120 -11.86 3.80 0.62
N LEU A 121 -11.43 2.87 1.46
CA LEU A 121 -12.23 1.67 1.77
C LEU A 121 -13.56 2.00 2.48
N PRO A 122 -13.61 2.89 3.49
CA PRO A 122 -14.89 3.31 4.07
C PRO A 122 -15.83 3.98 3.06
N LEU A 123 -15.28 4.75 2.11
CA LEU A 123 -16.07 5.43 1.09
C LEU A 123 -16.74 4.43 0.15
N LEU A 124 -16.02 3.37 -0.25
CA LEU A 124 -16.56 2.30 -1.08
C LEU A 124 -17.53 1.40 -0.33
N ALA A 125 -17.25 1.11 0.95
CA ALA A 125 -18.13 0.32 1.81
C ALA A 125 -19.36 1.10 2.32
N GLY A 126 -19.41 2.42 2.10
CA GLY A 126 -20.44 3.32 2.61
C GLY A 126 -20.44 3.48 4.14
N SER A 127 -19.49 2.86 4.86
CA SER A 127 -19.38 2.92 6.32
C SER A 127 -18.01 2.44 6.80
N THR A 128 -17.68 2.76 8.06
CA THR A 128 -16.50 2.23 8.75
C THR A 128 -16.76 0.91 9.49
N HIS A 129 -18.03 0.52 9.66
CA HIS A 129 -18.43 -0.61 10.51
C HIS A 129 -17.73 -1.92 10.14
N ASN A 130 -17.61 -2.19 8.83
CA ASN A 130 -16.94 -3.40 8.33
C ASN A 130 -15.41 -3.36 8.44
N LEU A 131 -14.81 -2.21 8.79
CA LEU A 131 -13.36 -1.99 8.90
C LEU A 131 -12.87 -1.82 10.34
N THR A 132 -13.77 -1.51 11.28
CA THR A 132 -13.45 -1.42 12.70
C THR A 132 -13.21 -2.81 13.29
N ALA A 133 -12.14 -2.95 14.06
CA ALA A 133 -11.75 -4.16 14.76
C ALA A 133 -11.18 -3.83 16.15
N GLU A 134 -11.24 -4.79 17.06
CA GLU A 134 -10.69 -4.65 18.42
C GLU A 134 -9.16 -4.80 18.45
N ASN A 135 -8.59 -5.53 17.48
CA ASN A 135 -7.16 -5.74 17.36
C ASN A 135 -6.68 -5.67 15.90
N LEU A 136 -5.37 -5.59 15.74
CA LEU A 136 -4.74 -5.37 14.43
C LEU A 136 -4.90 -6.57 13.49
N ALA A 137 -4.83 -7.80 14.01
CA ALA A 137 -4.97 -9.00 13.20
C ALA A 137 -6.37 -9.08 12.55
N ASP A 138 -7.41 -8.85 13.36
CA ASP A 138 -8.79 -8.79 12.87
C ASP A 138 -9.00 -7.61 11.91
N GLY A 139 -8.36 -6.46 12.21
CA GLY A 139 -8.36 -5.31 11.32
C GLY A 139 -7.80 -5.65 9.94
N TYR A 140 -6.72 -6.44 9.88
CA TYR A 140 -6.09 -6.83 8.62
C TYR A 140 -7.00 -7.73 7.79
N VAL A 141 -7.68 -8.68 8.46
CA VAL A 141 -8.69 -9.54 7.82
C VAL A 141 -9.85 -8.69 7.26
N ARG A 142 -10.33 -7.71 8.02
CA ARG A 142 -11.42 -6.81 7.60
C ARG A 142 -11.03 -5.91 6.42
N VAL A 143 -9.83 -5.33 6.45
CA VAL A 143 -9.28 -4.59 5.30
C VAL A 143 -9.24 -5.50 4.08
N GLY A 144 -8.76 -6.73 4.23
CA GLY A 144 -8.75 -7.71 3.15
C GLY A 144 -10.14 -8.00 2.57
N ALA A 145 -11.13 -8.21 3.43
CA ALA A 145 -12.51 -8.45 2.98
C ALA A 145 -13.10 -7.26 2.19
N VAL A 146 -12.87 -6.04 2.66
CA VAL A 146 -13.36 -4.83 1.96
C VAL A 146 -12.55 -4.55 0.69
N SER A 147 -11.25 -4.82 0.68
CA SER A 147 -10.41 -4.77 -0.53
C SER A 147 -10.81 -5.81 -1.57
N ALA A 148 -11.21 -7.01 -1.16
CA ALA A 148 -11.75 -8.01 -2.07
C ALA A 148 -13.08 -7.56 -2.68
N MET A 149 -13.96 -6.93 -1.89
CA MET A 149 -15.19 -6.33 -2.38
C MET A 149 -14.94 -5.21 -3.40
N SER A 150 -13.88 -4.39 -3.21
CA SER A 150 -13.53 -3.33 -4.16
C SER A 150 -13.16 -3.84 -5.56
N VAL A 151 -12.70 -5.08 -5.68
CA VAL A 151 -12.46 -5.73 -6.98
C VAL A 151 -13.75 -5.79 -7.78
N LYS A 152 -14.87 -6.18 -7.14
CA LYS A 152 -16.19 -6.24 -7.79
C LYS A 152 -16.70 -4.87 -8.22
N PHE A 153 -16.44 -3.84 -7.43
CA PHE A 153 -16.69 -2.47 -7.85
C PHE A 153 -15.85 -2.07 -9.07
N GLY A 154 -14.55 -2.40 -9.07
CA GLY A 154 -13.63 -2.17 -10.19
C GLY A 154 -14.10 -2.85 -11.48
N GLU A 155 -14.48 -4.12 -11.41
CA GLU A 155 -15.10 -4.88 -12.51
C GLU A 155 -16.34 -4.17 -13.06
N GLY A 156 -17.22 -3.68 -12.19
CA GLY A 156 -18.45 -2.97 -12.58
C GLY A 156 -18.24 -1.58 -13.19
N THR A 157 -17.08 -0.94 -12.97
CA THR A 157 -16.78 0.39 -13.55
C THR A 157 -16.32 0.36 -15.00
N GLY A 158 -15.96 -0.82 -15.52
CA GLY A 158 -15.29 -0.95 -16.83
C GLY A 158 -13.81 -0.53 -16.84
N LEU A 159 -13.24 -0.12 -15.70
CA LEU A 159 -11.81 0.24 -15.60
C LEU A 159 -10.89 -0.98 -15.50
N PHE A 160 -11.42 -2.14 -15.13
CA PHE A 160 -10.75 -3.43 -15.21
C PHE A 160 -10.86 -4.01 -16.61
N VAL A 161 -10.25 -3.32 -17.56
CA VAL A 161 -10.19 -3.74 -18.96
C VAL A 161 -9.41 -5.06 -19.12
N GLU A 162 -9.67 -5.77 -20.20
CA GLU A 162 -9.04 -7.07 -20.50
C GLU A 162 -7.50 -7.01 -20.48
N GLU A 163 -6.93 -5.94 -21.04
CA GLU A 163 -5.47 -5.72 -21.08
C GLU A 163 -4.84 -5.62 -19.68
N LEU A 164 -5.62 -5.20 -18.68
CA LEU A 164 -5.18 -5.12 -17.29
C LEU A 164 -5.34 -6.45 -16.56
N THR A 165 -6.43 -7.18 -16.83
CA THR A 165 -6.83 -8.35 -16.04
C THR A 165 -6.32 -9.68 -16.60
N ARG A 166 -6.00 -9.76 -17.90
CA ARG A 166 -5.42 -10.97 -18.53
C ARG A 166 -3.90 -11.03 -18.49
N ASP A 167 -3.23 -9.90 -18.26
CA ASP A 167 -1.77 -9.87 -18.11
C ASP A 167 -1.38 -10.36 -16.70
N GLU A 168 -0.68 -11.49 -16.62
CA GLU A 168 -0.30 -12.11 -15.35
C GLU A 168 0.62 -11.23 -14.48
N LYS A 169 1.34 -10.27 -15.07
CA LYS A 169 2.21 -9.36 -14.34
C LYS A 169 1.41 -8.20 -13.75
N ARG A 170 0.41 -7.69 -14.49
CA ARG A 170 -0.40 -6.53 -14.10
C ARG A 170 -1.58 -6.89 -13.21
N ALA A 171 -2.24 -8.02 -13.49
CA ALA A 171 -3.47 -8.43 -12.83
C ALA A 171 -3.38 -8.39 -11.29
N PRO A 172 -2.28 -8.84 -10.65
CA PRO A 172 -2.15 -8.76 -9.18
C PRO A 172 -2.19 -7.34 -8.61
N PHE A 173 -1.81 -6.34 -9.39
CA PHE A 173 -1.75 -4.93 -8.98
C PHE A 173 -2.94 -4.09 -9.46
N ALA A 174 -3.85 -4.67 -10.23
CA ALA A 174 -4.99 -3.98 -10.83
C ALA A 174 -5.84 -3.26 -9.78
N ASN A 175 -6.19 -3.95 -8.68
CA ASN A 175 -7.01 -3.36 -7.61
C ASN A 175 -6.28 -2.24 -6.86
N SER A 176 -4.99 -2.42 -6.54
CA SER A 176 -4.18 -1.38 -5.89
C SER A 176 -4.08 -0.12 -6.75
N ALA A 177 -3.86 -0.27 -8.05
CA ALA A 177 -3.84 0.83 -9.01
C ALA A 177 -5.21 1.52 -9.12
N PHE A 178 -6.30 0.76 -9.18
CA PHE A 178 -7.66 1.29 -9.23
C PHE A 178 -8.04 2.05 -7.95
N LEU A 179 -7.76 1.50 -6.78
CA LEU A 179 -8.04 2.16 -5.50
C LEU A 179 -7.26 3.46 -5.36
N ALA A 180 -5.97 3.49 -5.76
CA ALA A 180 -5.16 4.70 -5.74
C ALA A 180 -5.69 5.77 -6.70
N CYS A 181 -6.11 5.39 -7.90
CA CYS A 181 -6.77 6.30 -8.84
C CYS A 181 -8.09 6.84 -8.26
N SER A 182 -8.93 5.97 -7.71
CA SER A 182 -10.23 6.33 -7.14
C SER A 182 -10.07 7.30 -5.96
N TYR A 183 -9.12 7.03 -5.07
CA TYR A 183 -8.83 7.93 -3.96
C TYR A 183 -8.26 9.26 -4.43
N SER A 184 -7.41 9.26 -5.46
CA SER A 184 -6.89 10.50 -6.05
C SER A 184 -8.00 11.38 -6.61
N VAL A 185 -8.98 10.80 -7.32
CA VAL A 185 -10.15 11.53 -7.83
C VAL A 185 -11.00 12.07 -6.68
N TYR A 186 -11.24 11.27 -5.64
CA TYR A 186 -11.95 11.73 -4.44
C TYR A 186 -11.24 12.89 -3.74
N LEU A 187 -9.93 12.80 -3.54
CA LEU A 187 -9.15 13.87 -2.93
C LEU A 187 -9.23 15.14 -3.76
N TYR A 188 -9.08 15.04 -5.08
CA TYR A 188 -9.24 16.18 -5.99
C TYR A 188 -10.65 16.79 -5.91
N GLY A 189 -11.69 15.96 -5.90
CA GLY A 189 -13.07 16.41 -5.76
C GLY A 189 -13.32 17.12 -4.43
N THR A 190 -12.81 16.61 -3.32
CA THR A 190 -13.04 17.25 -2.01
C THR A 190 -12.20 18.51 -1.79
N THR A 191 -10.99 18.57 -2.36
CA THR A 191 -10.07 19.71 -2.21
C THR A 191 -10.32 20.84 -3.21
N SER A 192 -10.65 20.53 -4.47
CA SER A 192 -10.90 21.54 -5.50
C SER A 192 -12.10 22.43 -5.19
N TRP A 193 -13.05 21.91 -4.39
CA TRP A 193 -14.20 22.66 -3.90
C TRP A 193 -13.88 23.54 -2.67
N ARG A 194 -12.79 23.25 -1.96
CA ARG A 194 -12.42 23.91 -0.70
C ARG A 194 -11.28 24.91 -0.86
N LEU A 195 -10.53 24.86 -1.96
CA LEU A 195 -9.25 25.56 -2.12
C LEU A 195 -9.24 26.46 -3.35
N SER A 196 -8.47 27.56 -3.27
CA SER A 196 -8.32 28.51 -4.37
C SER A 196 -7.65 27.88 -5.59
N ARG A 197 -7.84 28.49 -6.78
CA ARG A 197 -7.18 28.04 -8.03
C ARG A 197 -5.66 27.95 -7.90
N GLU A 198 -5.05 28.87 -7.16
CA GLU A 198 -3.61 28.89 -6.90
C GLU A 198 -3.16 27.69 -6.08
N PHE A 199 -3.92 27.32 -5.06
CA PHE A 199 -3.61 26.16 -4.22
C PHE A 199 -3.86 24.84 -4.96
N ASN A 200 -4.88 24.77 -5.80
CA ASN A 200 -5.12 23.62 -6.67
C ASN A 200 -3.95 23.39 -7.65
N GLY A 201 -3.24 24.46 -8.04
CA GLY A 201 -2.02 24.38 -8.85
C GLY A 201 -0.80 23.77 -8.14
N LEU A 202 -0.81 23.68 -6.80
CA LEU A 202 0.24 23.04 -6.01
C LEU A 202 0.05 21.52 -5.86
N MET A 203 -1.12 21.00 -6.21
CA MET A 203 -1.40 19.57 -6.09
C MET A 203 -0.71 18.78 -7.22
N PRO A 204 -0.11 17.61 -6.91
CA PRO A 204 0.39 16.70 -7.94
C PRO A 204 -0.75 16.25 -8.84
N THR A 205 -0.55 16.28 -10.16
CA THR A 205 -1.54 15.78 -11.15
C THR A 205 -2.12 14.42 -10.73
N LEU A 206 -3.39 14.16 -11.05
CA LEU A 206 -4.07 12.90 -10.68
C LEU A 206 -3.22 11.63 -10.87
N PRO A 207 -2.52 11.43 -12.02
CA PRO A 207 -1.66 10.26 -12.20
C PRO A 207 -0.47 10.23 -11.24
N ASN A 208 0.09 11.39 -10.88
CA ASN A 208 1.21 11.50 -9.94
C ASN A 208 0.75 11.38 -8.49
N MET A 209 -0.47 11.80 -8.15
CA MET A 209 -1.07 11.53 -6.85
C MET A 209 -1.22 10.03 -6.62
N ALA A 210 -1.81 9.31 -7.58
CA ALA A 210 -2.00 7.87 -7.50
C ALA A 210 -0.65 7.12 -7.36
N ARG A 211 0.37 7.51 -8.14
CA ARG A 211 1.73 6.98 -8.00
C ARG A 211 2.31 7.20 -6.60
N ARG A 212 2.17 8.41 -6.07
CA ARG A 212 2.66 8.75 -4.72
C ARG A 212 1.98 7.92 -3.63
N LEU A 213 0.67 7.64 -3.74
CA LEU A 213 -0.04 6.76 -2.80
C LEU A 213 0.53 5.33 -2.78
N LEU A 214 1.06 4.87 -3.90
CA LEU A 214 1.62 3.53 -4.08
C LEU A 214 3.14 3.45 -3.90
N GLY A 215 3.81 4.55 -3.52
CA GLY A 215 5.28 4.60 -3.39
C GLY A 215 6.01 4.54 -4.74
N LEU A 216 5.38 4.96 -5.83
CA LEU A 216 5.97 5.03 -7.17
C LEU A 216 6.58 6.40 -7.43
N LYS A 217 7.55 6.45 -8.35
CA LYS A 217 8.20 7.70 -8.77
C LYS A 217 7.23 8.56 -9.55
N LYS A 218 7.42 9.89 -9.49
CA LYS A 218 6.67 10.83 -10.32
C LYS A 218 6.93 10.54 -11.80
N ALA A 219 5.88 10.45 -12.62
CA ALA A 219 6.04 10.40 -14.06
C ALA A 219 6.48 11.79 -14.56
N ASN A 220 7.57 11.83 -15.32
CA ASN A 220 7.94 13.03 -16.06
C ASN A 220 6.95 13.16 -17.22
N HIS A 221 6.26 14.30 -17.29
CA HIS A 221 5.50 14.65 -18.49
C HIS A 221 6.53 15.01 -19.56
N SER A 222 6.73 14.12 -20.53
CA SER A 222 7.25 14.45 -21.86
C SER A 222 6.11 15.02 -22.69
#